data_AF-A0AAX3EDK5-F1
#
_entry.id   AF-A0AAX3EDK5-F1
#
_cell.length_a   1.000
_cell.length_b   1.000
_cell.length_c   1.000
_cell.angle_alpha   90.00
_cell.angle_beta   90.00
_cell.angle_gamma   90.00
#
_symmetry.space_group_name_H-M   'P 1'
#
loop_
_entity.id
_entity.type
_entity.pdbx_description
1 polymer ?
#
loop_
_entity_poly.entity_id
_entity_poly.type
_entity_poly.pdbx_seq_one_letter_code
_entity_poly.pdbx_strand_id
1 'polypeptide(L)'
;MSADMLTAVIAVPADRTKPIDFERGRRMVEETPDAEAFRFDDPESQLEELVEDFDPDVHLDADGEPAPEVLKSVGRRIIDKLEKTLDSSETNTIDVAGYRLYLSGGLSSGDSPTDAAGAIWHAHHLPVAVLLAMGFIPDYSRPLSRTNGNPGRVTDTDIVDAIALGLGTKPEWSGADELEWIANAIGSVRPHPGDWDPAEYHVEFTEQHGFDPVNDNFLIGYVSQYDNQEGGD
;
A
#
# COMPACT_ATOMS: atom_id res chain seq x y z
N MET A 1 -21.95 -22.12 2.29
CA MET A 1 -20.68 -21.38 2.16
C MET A 1 -21.05 -20.01 1.61
N SER A 2 -20.73 -18.94 2.34
CA SER A 2 -20.87 -17.56 1.84
C SER A 2 -19.69 -17.31 0.92
N ALA A 3 -19.93 -16.79 -0.29
CA ALA A 3 -18.86 -16.32 -1.16
C ALA A 3 -18.76 -14.82 -0.95
N ASP A 4 -17.72 -14.39 -0.25
CA ASP A 4 -17.42 -12.98 -0.05
C ASP A 4 -16.62 -12.48 -1.25
N MET A 5 -16.99 -11.31 -1.80
CA MET A 5 -16.27 -10.68 -2.89
C MET A 5 -14.99 -10.06 -2.33
N LEU A 6 -13.83 -10.57 -2.74
CA LEU A 6 -12.53 -10.02 -2.37
C LEU A 6 -12.06 -9.07 -3.46
N THR A 7 -11.54 -7.91 -3.05
CA THR A 7 -10.95 -6.92 -3.95
C THR A 7 -9.43 -6.96 -3.79
N ALA A 8 -8.72 -7.07 -4.91
CA ALA A 8 -7.28 -6.95 -4.99
C ALA A 8 -6.91 -5.52 -5.38
N VAL A 9 -5.98 -4.92 -4.63
CA VAL A 9 -5.53 -3.54 -4.87
C VAL A 9 -4.01 -3.44 -4.88
N ILE A 10 -3.49 -2.69 -5.85
CA ILE A 10 -2.12 -2.17 -5.82
C ILE A 10 -2.10 -0.72 -6.31
N ALA A 11 -1.24 0.10 -5.72
CA ALA A 11 -1.23 1.55 -5.95
C ALA A 11 0.11 2.04 -6.51
N VAL A 12 0.03 3.13 -7.27
CA VAL A 12 1.17 3.96 -7.69
C VAL A 12 0.79 5.44 -7.53
N PRO A 13 1.73 6.38 -7.41
CA PRO A 13 1.38 7.81 -7.47
C PRO A 13 0.71 8.17 -8.79
N ALA A 14 -0.35 8.99 -8.75
CA ALA A 14 -1.14 9.37 -9.93
C ALA A 14 -0.42 10.38 -10.84
N ASP A 15 0.47 11.19 -10.27
CA ASP A 15 1.21 12.27 -10.96
C ASP A 15 2.56 11.82 -11.54
N ARG A 16 2.78 10.51 -11.64
CA ARG A 16 4.03 9.95 -12.16
C ARG A 16 4.36 10.49 -13.54
N THR A 17 5.59 10.96 -13.68
CA THR A 17 6.19 11.34 -14.96
C THR A 17 6.78 10.15 -15.73
N LYS A 18 6.89 8.99 -15.06
CA LYS A 18 7.44 7.75 -15.63
C LYS A 18 6.47 6.58 -15.42
N PRO A 19 6.36 5.66 -16.39
CA PRO A 19 5.55 4.45 -16.23
C PRO A 19 6.05 3.57 -15.09
N ILE A 20 5.31 2.52 -14.77
CA ILE A 20 5.76 1.46 -13.86
C ILE A 20 7.02 0.82 -14.46
N ASP A 21 8.05 0.64 -13.63
CA ASP A 21 9.37 0.15 -14.06
C ASP A 21 9.55 -1.33 -13.73
N PHE A 22 8.79 -2.19 -14.42
CA PHE A 22 8.83 -3.64 -14.22
C PHE A 22 10.22 -4.23 -14.42
N GLU A 23 10.99 -3.67 -15.36
CA GLU A 23 12.35 -4.13 -15.65
C GLU A 23 13.31 -3.85 -14.48
N ARG A 24 13.17 -2.71 -13.81
CA ARG A 24 13.88 -2.44 -12.57
C ARG A 24 13.45 -3.38 -11.44
N GLY A 25 12.18 -3.73 -11.37
CA GLY A 25 11.68 -4.77 -10.47
C GLY A 25 12.37 -6.11 -10.67
N ARG A 26 12.42 -6.60 -11.92
CA ARG A 26 13.11 -7.87 -12.27
C ARG A 26 14.57 -7.85 -11.86
N ARG A 27 15.28 -6.75 -12.14
CA ARG A 27 16.69 -6.61 -11.73
C ARG A 27 16.85 -6.64 -10.21
N MET A 28 15.97 -5.96 -9.48
CA MET A 28 15.97 -5.95 -8.02
C MET A 28 15.70 -7.33 -7.42
N VAL A 29 14.89 -8.17 -8.07
CA VAL A 29 14.72 -9.58 -7.66
C VAL A 29 16.05 -10.34 -7.75
N GLU A 30 16.83 -10.15 -8.82
CA GLU A 30 18.15 -10.80 -8.94
C GLU A 30 19.16 -10.32 -7.89
N GLU A 31 19.10 -9.02 -7.58
CA GLU A 31 19.98 -8.35 -6.63
C GLU A 31 19.59 -8.61 -5.17
N THR A 32 18.40 -9.18 -4.91
CA THR A 32 17.93 -9.48 -3.55
C THR A 32 18.69 -10.70 -3.02
N PRO A 33 19.53 -10.53 -1.98
CA PRO A 33 20.38 -11.61 -1.48
C PRO A 33 19.67 -12.51 -0.47
N ASP A 34 18.56 -12.03 0.09
CA ASP A 34 17.89 -12.63 1.25
C ASP A 34 16.55 -13.25 0.85
N ALA A 35 16.43 -14.55 1.09
CA ALA A 35 15.21 -15.33 0.85
C ALA A 35 14.08 -14.91 1.79
N GLU A 36 14.41 -14.53 3.03
CA GLU A 36 13.45 -14.11 4.07
C GLU A 36 12.76 -12.77 3.73
N ALA A 37 13.26 -12.04 2.72
CA ALA A 37 12.63 -10.81 2.26
C ALA A 37 11.33 -11.05 1.49
N PHE A 38 11.10 -12.28 1.00
CA PHE A 38 9.84 -12.70 0.39
C PHE A 38 8.83 -13.08 1.47
N ARG A 39 7.57 -12.68 1.30
CA ARG A 39 6.53 -12.85 2.32
C ARG A 39 5.63 -14.02 2.00
N PHE A 40 6.10 -15.23 2.25
CA PHE A 40 5.30 -16.44 2.16
C PHE A 40 4.96 -16.93 3.57
N ASP A 41 3.68 -16.85 3.96
CA ASP A 41 3.21 -17.32 5.28
C ASP A 41 2.98 -18.84 5.29
N ASP A 42 2.69 -19.41 4.11
CA ASP A 42 2.58 -20.84 3.86
C ASP A 42 3.28 -21.15 2.53
N PRO A 43 4.62 -21.33 2.54
CA PRO A 43 5.42 -21.50 1.32
C PRO A 43 4.95 -22.67 0.45
N GLU A 44 4.52 -23.79 1.04
CA GLU A 44 4.09 -24.96 0.27
C GLU A 44 2.83 -24.63 -0.57
N SER A 45 1.74 -24.20 0.09
CA SER A 45 0.49 -23.89 -0.60
C SER A 45 0.65 -22.72 -1.57
N GLN A 46 1.39 -21.67 -1.19
CA GLN A 46 1.53 -20.45 -1.99
C GLN A 46 2.45 -20.66 -3.21
N LEU A 47 3.46 -21.53 -3.10
CA LEU A 47 4.34 -21.85 -4.22
C LEU A 47 3.72 -22.88 -5.17
N GLU A 48 2.85 -23.77 -4.70
CA GLU A 48 2.07 -24.67 -5.58
C GLU A 48 1.27 -23.89 -6.63
N GLU A 49 0.75 -22.70 -6.27
CA GLU A 49 0.02 -21.82 -7.19
C GLU A 49 0.94 -21.05 -8.17
N LEU A 50 2.20 -20.85 -7.79
CA LEU A 50 3.15 -19.95 -8.46
C LEU A 50 4.23 -20.67 -9.27
N VAL A 51 4.53 -21.93 -8.93
CA VAL A 51 5.56 -22.76 -9.55
C VAL A 51 4.89 -23.86 -10.35
N GLU A 52 5.25 -23.98 -11.62
CA GLU A 52 4.77 -25.10 -12.45
C GLU A 52 5.48 -26.38 -12.01
N ASP A 53 4.73 -27.48 -11.92
CA ASP A 53 5.22 -28.77 -11.40
C ASP A 53 5.91 -28.63 -10.03
N PHE A 54 5.29 -27.85 -9.14
CA PHE A 54 5.79 -27.70 -7.77
C PHE A 54 5.92 -29.06 -7.09
N ASP A 55 7.09 -29.28 -6.51
CA ASP A 55 7.46 -30.47 -5.76
C ASP A 55 8.15 -30.00 -4.48
N PRO A 56 7.54 -30.19 -3.29
CA PRO A 56 8.12 -29.72 -2.04
C PRO A 56 9.48 -30.37 -1.76
N ASP A 57 9.74 -31.59 -2.21
CA ASP A 57 11.03 -32.27 -2.03
C ASP A 57 12.16 -31.65 -2.88
N VAL A 58 11.80 -30.86 -3.89
CA VAL A 58 12.75 -30.20 -4.83
C VAL A 58 12.87 -28.71 -4.56
N HIS A 59 11.76 -28.05 -4.21
CA HIS A 59 11.65 -26.60 -4.16
C HIS A 59 11.77 -26.03 -2.76
N LEU A 60 11.52 -26.84 -1.73
CA LEU A 60 11.69 -26.47 -0.33
C LEU A 60 12.91 -27.19 0.27
N ASP A 61 13.52 -26.58 1.27
CA ASP A 61 14.55 -27.21 2.06
C ASP A 61 13.96 -28.06 3.20
N ALA A 62 14.82 -28.61 4.05
CA ALA A 62 14.41 -29.48 5.15
C ALA A 62 13.57 -28.78 6.23
N ASP A 63 13.62 -27.44 6.29
CA ASP A 63 12.85 -26.62 7.20
C ASP A 63 11.54 -26.12 6.54
N GLY A 64 11.30 -26.46 5.27
CA GLY A 64 10.13 -26.04 4.50
C GLY A 64 10.30 -24.70 3.80
N GLU A 65 11.52 -24.15 3.77
CA GLU A 65 11.81 -22.84 3.20
C GLU A 65 12.22 -22.94 1.72
N PRO A 66 11.77 -22.03 0.86
CA PRO A 66 12.10 -22.08 -0.56
C PRO A 66 13.54 -21.69 -0.85
N ALA A 67 14.19 -22.44 -1.74
CA ALA A 67 15.55 -22.13 -2.16
C ALA A 67 15.62 -20.74 -2.85
N PRO A 68 16.73 -19.98 -2.69
CA PRO A 68 16.85 -18.63 -3.25
C PRO A 68 16.61 -18.53 -4.76
N GLU A 69 17.00 -19.56 -5.53
CA GLU A 69 16.79 -19.59 -6.99
C GLU A 69 15.32 -19.80 -7.36
N VAL A 70 14.57 -20.55 -6.54
CA VAL A 70 13.12 -20.70 -6.69
C VAL A 70 12.44 -19.36 -6.45
N LEU A 71 12.82 -18.66 -5.37
CA LEU A 71 12.29 -17.33 -5.05
C LEU A 71 12.55 -16.29 -6.14
N LYS A 72 13.75 -16.28 -6.73
CA LYS A 72 14.03 -15.39 -7.87
C LYS A 72 13.18 -15.72 -9.09
N SER A 73 13.02 -17.01 -9.40
CA SER A 73 12.17 -17.46 -10.50
C SER A 73 10.71 -17.05 -10.30
N VAL A 74 10.19 -17.28 -9.09
CA VAL A 74 8.84 -16.90 -8.68
C VAL A 74 8.67 -15.37 -8.72
N GLY A 75 9.63 -14.61 -8.18
CA GLY A 75 9.60 -13.15 -8.20
C GLY A 75 9.50 -12.59 -9.61
N ARG A 76 10.28 -13.11 -10.57
CA ARG A 76 10.16 -12.75 -11.99
C ARG A 76 8.78 -13.07 -12.55
N ARG A 77 8.26 -14.27 -12.28
CA ARG A 77 6.94 -14.71 -12.76
C ARG A 77 5.81 -13.86 -12.21
N ILE A 78 5.88 -13.46 -10.93
CA ILE A 78 4.91 -12.55 -10.31
C ILE A 78 4.94 -11.20 -11.05
N ILE A 79 6.12 -10.63 -11.30
CA ILE A 79 6.27 -9.36 -12.02
C ILE A 79 5.71 -9.46 -13.44
N ASP A 80 5.99 -10.54 -14.17
CA ASP A 80 5.50 -10.74 -15.54
C ASP A 80 3.98 -10.88 -15.60
N LYS A 81 3.39 -11.62 -14.64
CA LYS A 81 1.93 -11.73 -14.51
C LYS A 81 1.30 -10.38 -14.15
N LEU A 82 1.91 -9.62 -13.25
CA LEU A 82 1.44 -8.30 -12.86
C LEU A 82 1.47 -7.33 -14.05
N GLU A 83 2.58 -7.23 -14.77
CA GLU A 83 2.70 -6.37 -15.96
C GLU A 83 1.62 -6.69 -17.00
N LYS A 84 1.39 -7.97 -17.28
CA LYS A 84 0.37 -8.40 -18.24
C LYS A 84 -1.05 -8.06 -17.79
N THR A 85 -1.34 -8.16 -16.49
CA THR A 85 -2.71 -8.04 -15.97
C THR A 85 -3.13 -6.60 -15.70
N LEU A 86 -2.19 -5.69 -15.39
CA LEU A 86 -2.55 -4.28 -15.13
C LEU A 86 -3.16 -3.57 -16.35
N ASP A 87 -2.80 -3.98 -17.57
CA ASP A 87 -3.37 -3.46 -18.81
C ASP A 87 -4.56 -4.29 -19.35
N SER A 88 -5.00 -5.31 -18.60
CA SER A 88 -6.10 -6.18 -19.00
C SER A 88 -7.48 -5.58 -18.73
N SER A 89 -8.52 -6.12 -19.38
CA SER A 89 -9.92 -5.75 -19.11
C SER A 89 -10.43 -6.17 -17.73
N GLU A 90 -9.67 -6.99 -17.00
CA GLU A 90 -10.00 -7.43 -15.64
C GLU A 90 -9.53 -6.44 -14.57
N THR A 91 -8.75 -5.43 -14.96
CA THR A 91 -8.23 -4.40 -14.06
C THR A 91 -8.91 -3.06 -14.33
N ASN A 92 -9.51 -2.49 -13.29
CA ASN A 92 -10.03 -1.13 -13.29
C ASN A 92 -9.02 -0.18 -12.65
N THR A 93 -9.11 1.10 -13.01
CA THR A 93 -8.30 2.15 -12.37
C THR A 93 -9.17 3.25 -11.78
N ILE A 94 -8.74 3.76 -10.63
CA ILE A 94 -9.34 4.95 -10.00
C ILE A 94 -8.22 5.80 -9.42
N ASP A 95 -8.33 7.11 -9.60
CA ASP A 95 -7.40 8.07 -9.00
C ASP A 95 -8.03 8.62 -7.70
N VAL A 96 -7.40 8.37 -6.55
CA VAL A 96 -7.85 8.79 -5.21
C VAL A 96 -6.65 9.28 -4.42
N ALA A 97 -6.76 10.44 -3.76
CA ALA A 97 -5.73 10.93 -2.83
C ALA A 97 -4.32 10.99 -3.46
N GLY A 98 -4.23 11.43 -4.72
CA GLY A 98 -2.94 11.48 -5.43
C GLY A 98 -2.36 10.12 -5.85
N TYR A 99 -3.11 9.03 -5.71
CA TYR A 99 -2.73 7.68 -6.14
C TYR A 99 -3.63 7.17 -7.25
N ARG A 100 -3.03 6.43 -8.19
CA ARG A 100 -3.75 5.57 -9.11
C ARG A 100 -3.79 4.16 -8.53
N LEU A 101 -5.00 3.69 -8.26
CA LEU A 101 -5.25 2.33 -7.80
C LEU A 101 -5.56 1.45 -8.98
N TYR A 102 -4.95 0.28 -9.01
CA TYR A 102 -5.32 -0.83 -9.88
C TYR A 102 -6.16 -1.80 -9.05
N LEU A 103 -7.37 -2.06 -9.53
CA LEU A 103 -8.41 -2.78 -8.80
C LEU A 103 -8.88 -3.96 -9.64
N SER A 104 -8.90 -5.14 -9.04
CA SER A 104 -9.59 -6.30 -9.58
C SER A 104 -10.33 -7.03 -8.47
N GLY A 105 -11.24 -7.95 -8.82
CA GLY A 105 -12.06 -8.64 -7.82
C GLY A 105 -12.30 -10.08 -8.17
N GLY A 106 -12.54 -10.90 -7.14
CA GLY A 106 -12.81 -12.33 -7.26
C GLY A 106 -13.67 -12.84 -6.11
N LEU A 107 -14.29 -14.01 -6.28
CA LEU A 107 -15.01 -14.67 -5.18
C LEU A 107 -14.00 -15.37 -4.26
N SER A 108 -14.17 -15.23 -2.94
CA SER A 108 -13.37 -15.91 -1.92
C SER A 108 -13.53 -17.44 -1.90
N SER A 109 -14.57 -17.98 -2.55
CA SER A 109 -14.78 -19.44 -2.62
C SER A 109 -15.52 -19.86 -3.89
N GLY A 110 -14.97 -20.85 -4.60
CA GLY A 110 -15.68 -21.68 -5.59
C GLY A 110 -15.43 -21.35 -7.05
N ASP A 111 -15.15 -20.10 -7.38
CA ASP A 111 -14.71 -19.67 -8.72
C ASP A 111 -13.43 -18.86 -8.55
N SER A 112 -12.41 -19.24 -9.33
CA SER A 112 -11.08 -18.63 -9.27
C SER A 112 -11.18 -17.10 -9.32
N PRO A 113 -10.39 -16.37 -8.51
CA PRO A 113 -10.24 -14.94 -8.71
C PRO A 113 -9.86 -14.66 -10.16
N THR A 114 -10.18 -13.46 -10.66
CA THR A 114 -9.67 -13.03 -11.96
C THR A 114 -8.15 -13.18 -11.98
N ASP A 115 -7.58 -13.44 -13.16
CA ASP A 115 -6.12 -13.55 -13.29
C ASP A 115 -5.44 -12.28 -12.78
N ALA A 116 -6.08 -11.13 -13.00
CA ALA A 116 -5.65 -9.85 -12.45
C ALA A 116 -5.70 -9.76 -10.92
N ALA A 117 -6.76 -10.25 -10.26
CA ALA A 117 -6.83 -10.24 -8.81
C ALA A 117 -5.75 -11.15 -8.19
N GLY A 118 -5.54 -12.34 -8.75
CA GLY A 118 -4.46 -13.24 -8.34
C GLY A 118 -3.08 -12.59 -8.52
N ALA A 119 -2.81 -11.97 -9.67
CA ALA A 119 -1.53 -11.30 -9.92
C ALA A 119 -1.27 -10.14 -8.94
N ILE A 120 -2.30 -9.35 -8.61
CA ILE A 120 -2.19 -8.26 -7.64
C ILE A 120 -1.94 -8.80 -6.22
N TRP A 121 -2.63 -9.86 -5.79
CA TRP A 121 -2.36 -10.47 -4.48
C TRP A 121 -0.95 -11.06 -4.40
N HIS A 122 -0.53 -11.81 -5.43
CA HIS A 122 0.80 -12.39 -5.44
C HIS A 122 1.92 -11.34 -5.44
N ALA A 123 1.67 -10.14 -5.97
CA ALA A 123 2.63 -9.04 -5.90
C ALA A 123 3.04 -8.72 -4.46
N HIS A 124 2.19 -8.94 -3.46
CA HIS A 124 2.48 -8.71 -2.04
C HIS A 124 3.46 -9.73 -1.43
N HIS A 125 3.74 -10.84 -2.11
CA HIS A 125 4.83 -11.76 -1.73
C HIS A 125 6.21 -11.22 -2.11
N LEU A 126 6.29 -10.25 -3.03
CA LEU A 126 7.56 -9.63 -3.42
C LEU A 126 8.15 -8.80 -2.26
N PRO A 127 9.49 -8.72 -2.18
CA PRO A 127 10.14 -7.80 -1.26
C PRO A 127 9.65 -6.36 -1.47
N VAL A 128 9.44 -5.64 -0.36
CA VAL A 128 9.07 -4.21 -0.35
C VAL A 128 9.96 -3.38 -1.27
N ALA A 129 11.27 -3.63 -1.25
CA ALA A 129 12.24 -2.93 -2.08
C ALA A 129 11.99 -3.13 -3.59
N VAL A 130 11.57 -4.33 -4.00
CA VAL A 130 11.24 -4.66 -5.40
C VAL A 130 10.00 -3.89 -5.84
N LEU A 131 8.94 -3.89 -5.02
CA LEU A 131 7.71 -3.13 -5.29
C LEU A 131 7.98 -1.63 -5.41
N LEU A 132 8.74 -1.06 -4.47
CA LEU A 132 9.17 0.35 -4.51
C LEU A 132 10.02 0.68 -5.74
N ALA A 133 10.86 -0.26 -6.18
CA ALA A 133 11.70 -0.06 -7.37
C ALA A 133 10.89 0.01 -8.66
N MET A 134 9.84 -0.80 -8.79
CA MET A 134 8.83 -0.67 -9.86
C MET A 134 8.01 0.61 -9.71
N GLY A 135 7.93 1.13 -8.47
CA GLY A 135 7.21 2.32 -8.10
C GLY A 135 5.78 2.05 -7.62
N PHE A 136 5.49 0.79 -7.31
CA PHE A 136 4.34 0.41 -6.51
C PHE A 136 4.57 0.76 -5.06
N ILE A 137 3.47 0.86 -4.34
CA ILE A 137 3.51 1.17 -2.94
C ILE A 137 3.06 -0.06 -2.14
N PRO A 138 3.98 -0.71 -1.40
CA PRO A 138 3.85 -2.11 -0.99
C PRO A 138 2.96 -2.36 0.23
N ASP A 139 2.37 -1.32 0.82
CA ASP A 139 1.47 -1.49 1.96
C ASP A 139 0.57 -0.26 2.19
N TYR A 140 -0.67 -0.28 1.69
CA TYR A 140 -1.68 0.74 1.97
C TYR A 140 -2.14 0.74 3.44
N SER A 141 -1.79 -0.28 4.22
CA SER A 141 -2.03 -0.34 5.67
C SER A 141 -0.92 0.29 6.51
N ARG A 142 0.17 0.73 5.88
CA ARG A 142 1.23 1.56 6.47
C ARG A 142 1.21 2.94 5.83
N PRO A 143 1.76 3.99 6.46
CA PRO A 143 1.47 5.36 6.03
C PRO A 143 2.18 5.62 4.70
N LEU A 144 1.44 5.56 3.61
CA LEU A 144 1.96 5.87 2.29
C LEU A 144 1.67 7.31 1.94
N SER A 145 2.72 8.11 2.04
CA SER A 145 2.77 9.51 1.62
C SER A 145 3.32 9.61 0.18
N ARG A 146 3.04 10.69 -0.57
CA ARG A 146 3.62 10.94 -1.91
C ARG A 146 5.16 11.00 -1.89
N THR A 147 5.78 10.98 -0.71
CA THR A 147 7.24 10.89 -0.52
C THR A 147 7.83 9.49 -0.69
N ASN A 148 7.03 8.41 -0.73
CA ASN A 148 7.58 7.08 -0.95
C ASN A 148 8.18 6.96 -2.35
N GLY A 149 9.52 7.05 -2.42
CA GLY A 149 10.29 7.10 -3.66
C GLY A 149 10.66 8.50 -4.15
N ASN A 150 10.19 9.57 -3.48
CA ASN A 150 10.54 10.96 -3.76
C ASN A 150 11.49 11.51 -2.68
N PRO A 151 12.67 12.05 -3.03
CA PRO A 151 13.54 12.68 -2.06
C PRO A 151 12.92 14.00 -1.56
N GLY A 152 12.35 13.99 -0.34
CA GLY A 152 11.70 15.15 0.27
C GLY A 152 11.22 14.90 1.69
N ARG A 153 10.86 15.98 2.42
CA ARG A 153 10.24 15.88 3.76
C ARG A 153 8.76 15.52 3.60
N VAL A 154 8.27 14.59 4.42
CA VAL A 154 6.84 14.23 4.51
C VAL A 154 6.02 15.44 4.93
N THR A 155 4.89 15.68 4.27
CA THR A 155 3.97 16.80 4.53
C THR A 155 2.65 16.35 5.19
N ASP A 156 1.78 17.28 5.59
CA ASP A 156 0.45 16.93 6.09
C ASP A 156 -0.44 16.33 4.99
N THR A 157 -0.39 16.87 3.77
CA THR A 157 -1.14 16.36 2.62
C THR A 157 -0.79 14.91 2.32
N ASP A 158 0.51 14.63 2.35
CA ASP A 158 1.08 13.30 2.25
C ASP A 158 0.49 12.30 3.26
N ILE A 159 0.27 12.72 4.51
CA ILE A 159 -0.32 11.88 5.55
C ILE A 159 -1.83 11.73 5.37
N VAL A 160 -2.54 12.80 5.00
CA VAL A 160 -3.97 12.72 4.69
C VAL A 160 -4.22 11.77 3.51
N ASP A 161 -3.39 11.86 2.48
CA ASP A 161 -3.46 10.99 1.30
C ASP A 161 -3.21 9.52 1.69
N ALA A 162 -2.25 9.26 2.59
CA ALA A 162 -1.98 7.95 3.16
C ALA A 162 -3.19 7.36 3.89
N ILE A 163 -3.81 8.18 4.76
CA ILE A 163 -4.97 7.79 5.57
C ILE A 163 -6.17 7.48 4.66
N ALA A 164 -6.45 8.36 3.69
CA ALA A 164 -7.51 8.17 2.73
C ALA A 164 -7.31 6.90 1.89
N LEU A 165 -6.06 6.61 1.48
CA LEU A 165 -5.72 5.39 0.78
C LEU A 165 -5.99 4.15 1.63
N GLY A 166 -5.50 4.10 2.87
CA GLY A 166 -5.72 2.95 3.77
C GLY A 166 -7.20 2.72 4.09
N LEU A 167 -7.98 3.79 4.30
CA LEU A 167 -9.44 3.75 4.45
C LEU A 167 -10.15 3.16 3.24
N GLY A 168 -9.70 3.49 2.03
CA GLY A 168 -10.34 3.05 0.78
C GLY A 168 -9.96 1.64 0.32
N THR A 169 -8.95 1.02 0.92
CA THR A 169 -8.34 -0.21 0.37
C THR A 169 -8.28 -1.39 1.33
N LYS A 170 -8.44 -1.18 2.65
CA LYS A 170 -8.59 -2.30 3.60
C LYS A 170 -9.96 -2.96 3.49
N PRO A 171 -10.03 -4.29 3.29
CA PRO A 171 -11.30 -5.02 3.25
C PRO A 171 -11.99 -5.06 4.62
N GLU A 172 -11.22 -5.07 5.72
CA GLU A 172 -11.72 -5.09 7.09
C GLU A 172 -10.89 -4.17 8.00
N TRP A 173 -11.54 -3.63 9.04
CA TRP A 173 -10.95 -2.74 10.03
C TRP A 173 -11.05 -3.39 11.41
N SER A 174 -9.91 -3.77 11.97
CA SER A 174 -9.82 -4.29 13.34
C SER A 174 -10.05 -3.19 14.40
N GLY A 175 -9.87 -1.93 13.99
CA GLY A 175 -10.00 -0.74 14.81
C GLY A 175 -8.68 -0.37 15.48
N ALA A 176 -8.15 -1.23 16.34
CA ALA A 176 -6.98 -0.89 17.16
C ALA A 176 -5.70 -0.68 16.32
N ASP A 177 -5.39 -1.63 15.44
CA ASP A 177 -4.16 -1.57 14.64
C ASP A 177 -4.21 -0.44 13.60
N GLU A 178 -5.39 -0.17 13.04
CA GLU A 178 -5.59 0.93 12.10
C GLU A 178 -5.53 2.30 12.78
N LEU A 179 -6.05 2.43 14.00
CA LEU A 179 -5.95 3.68 14.77
C LEU A 179 -4.52 3.97 15.19
N GLU A 180 -3.79 2.96 15.63
CA GLU A 180 -2.35 3.07 15.95
C GLU A 180 -1.55 3.44 14.70
N TRP A 181 -1.88 2.83 13.56
CA TRP A 181 -1.29 3.19 12.28
C TRP A 181 -1.53 4.67 11.90
N ILE A 182 -2.77 5.15 11.98
CA ILE A 182 -3.13 6.55 11.71
C ILE A 182 -2.38 7.49 12.66
N ALA A 183 -2.31 7.14 13.94
CA ALA A 183 -1.58 7.93 14.93
C ALA A 183 -0.10 8.04 14.58
N ASN A 184 0.54 6.93 14.23
CA ASN A 184 1.94 6.89 13.80
C ASN A 184 2.16 7.69 12.50
N ALA A 185 1.21 7.66 11.55
CA ALA A 185 1.24 8.47 10.34
C ALA A 185 1.28 9.97 10.66
N ILE A 186 0.34 10.43 11.49
CA ILE A 186 0.26 11.82 11.94
C ILE A 186 1.52 12.22 12.71
N GLY A 187 2.01 11.33 13.59
CA GLY A 187 3.22 11.51 14.40
C GLY A 187 4.51 11.71 13.60
N SER A 188 4.50 11.37 12.30
CA SER A 188 5.66 11.59 11.43
C SER A 188 5.84 13.05 10.98
N VAL A 189 4.78 13.86 11.08
CA VAL A 189 4.76 15.28 10.65
C VAL A 189 4.29 16.24 11.74
N ARG A 190 3.60 15.73 12.76
CA ARG A 190 3.07 16.47 13.92
C ARG A 190 3.37 15.71 15.22
N PRO A 191 3.13 16.31 16.40
CA PRO A 191 3.12 15.55 17.64
C PRO A 191 2.19 14.33 17.54
N HIS A 192 2.64 13.18 18.05
CA HIS A 192 1.90 11.93 17.94
C HIS A 192 0.56 12.03 18.72
N PRO A 193 -0.59 11.61 18.14
CA PRO A 193 -1.91 11.74 18.77
C PRO A 193 -2.13 11.00 20.11
N GLY A 194 -1.15 10.22 20.58
CA GLY A 194 -1.17 9.58 21.90
C GLY A 194 -0.19 10.18 22.93
N ASP A 195 0.68 11.11 22.50
CA ASP A 195 1.75 11.66 23.34
C ASP A 195 1.35 12.95 24.05
N TRP A 196 0.14 13.46 23.77
CA TRP A 196 -0.32 14.74 24.27
C TRP A 196 -1.71 14.64 24.86
N ASP A 197 -1.96 15.38 25.93
CA ASP A 197 -3.29 15.47 26.52
C ASP A 197 -4.25 16.16 25.52
N PRO A 198 -5.39 15.53 25.18
CA PRO A 198 -6.31 16.10 24.20
C PRO A 198 -6.88 17.47 24.58
N ALA A 199 -7.02 17.75 25.88
CA ALA A 199 -7.50 19.04 26.35
C ALA A 199 -6.42 20.12 26.22
N GLU A 200 -5.16 19.77 26.51
CA GLU A 200 -4.02 20.68 26.26
C GLU A 200 -3.88 21.01 24.76
N TYR A 201 -3.96 19.99 23.89
CA TYR A 201 -3.92 20.19 22.44
C TYR A 201 -5.08 21.06 21.94
N HIS A 202 -6.31 20.85 22.45
CA HIS A 202 -7.48 21.65 22.07
C HIS A 202 -7.31 23.12 22.43
N VAL A 203 -6.80 23.41 23.63
CA VAL A 203 -6.53 24.77 24.08
C VAL A 203 -5.47 25.43 23.21
N GLU A 204 -4.33 24.77 23.00
CA GLU A 204 -3.24 25.30 22.18
C GLU A 204 -3.68 25.55 20.74
N PHE A 205 -4.38 24.61 20.11
CA PHE A 205 -4.90 24.77 18.75
C PHE A 205 -5.85 25.97 18.65
N THR A 206 -6.78 26.09 19.60
CA THR A 206 -7.75 27.18 19.64
C THR A 206 -7.06 28.53 19.83
N GLU A 207 -6.03 28.59 20.68
CA GLU A 207 -5.20 29.78 20.89
C GLU A 207 -4.39 30.14 19.63
N GLN A 208 -3.81 29.15 18.96
CA GLN A 208 -2.94 29.36 17.80
C GLN A 208 -3.71 29.78 16.55
N HIS A 209 -4.89 29.20 16.31
CA HIS A 209 -5.67 29.42 15.09
C HIS A 209 -6.84 30.39 15.29
N GLY A 210 -7.23 30.68 16.54
CA GLY A 210 -8.28 31.65 16.88
C GLY A 210 -9.70 31.14 16.66
N PHE A 211 -9.90 29.82 16.53
CA PHE A 211 -11.22 29.19 16.44
C PHE A 211 -11.19 27.76 16.99
N ASP A 212 -12.35 27.34 17.46
CA ASP A 212 -12.54 26.04 18.11
C ASP A 212 -12.69 24.92 17.07
N PRO A 213 -11.83 23.87 17.08
CA PRO A 213 -11.89 22.77 16.12
C PRO A 213 -13.12 21.86 16.30
N VAL A 214 -13.84 21.96 17.42
CA VAL A 214 -15.08 21.19 17.66
C VAL A 214 -16.34 21.93 17.20
N ASN A 215 -16.20 23.13 16.64
CA ASN A 215 -17.32 23.89 16.09
C ASN A 215 -17.77 23.31 14.75
N ASP A 216 -19.07 23.20 14.50
CA ASP A 216 -19.64 22.74 13.22
C ASP A 216 -19.15 23.54 12.00
N ASN A 217 -18.73 24.80 12.21
CA ASN A 217 -18.17 25.66 11.17
C ASN A 217 -16.64 25.55 11.02
N PHE A 218 -15.99 24.63 11.74
CA PHE A 218 -14.54 24.44 11.75
C PHE A 218 -13.95 24.34 10.35
N LEU A 219 -14.47 23.42 9.52
CA LEU A 219 -13.93 23.20 8.18
C LEU A 219 -14.02 24.46 7.31
N ILE A 220 -15.11 25.22 7.45
CA ILE A 220 -15.30 26.48 6.70
C ILE A 220 -14.29 27.52 7.19
N GLY A 221 -14.12 27.69 8.50
CA GLY A 221 -13.21 28.67 9.09
C GLY A 221 -11.73 28.35 8.87
N TYR A 222 -11.35 27.07 8.98
CA TYR A 222 -9.98 26.59 8.79
C TYR A 222 -9.54 26.77 7.33
N VAL A 223 -10.33 26.30 6.36
CA VAL A 223 -10.00 26.41 4.94
C VAL A 223 -9.92 27.88 4.48
N SER A 224 -10.85 28.72 4.92
CA SER A 224 -10.87 30.14 4.52
C SER A 224 -9.76 30.99 5.15
N GLN A 225 -9.13 30.57 6.26
CA GLN A 225 -7.90 31.23 6.74
C GLN A 225 -6.68 30.95 5.85
N TYR A 226 -6.58 29.73 5.28
CA TYR A 226 -5.47 29.36 4.40
C TYR A 226 -5.62 29.94 3.00
N ASP A 227 -6.83 30.01 2.44
CA ASP A 227 -7.10 30.67 1.15
C ASP A 227 -6.76 32.16 1.16
N ASN A 228 -6.90 32.82 2.32
CA ASN A 228 -6.56 34.24 2.47
C ASN A 228 -5.05 34.51 2.66
N GLN A 229 -4.23 33.49 2.86
CA GLN A 229 -2.77 33.64 2.97
C GLN A 229 -2.04 33.49 1.62
N GLU A 230 -2.62 32.83 0.61
CA GLU A 230 -2.05 32.76 -0.74
C GLU A 230 -2.42 33.95 -1.65
N GLY A 231 -3.28 34.87 -1.18
CA GLY A 231 -3.77 36.02 -1.94
C GLY A 231 -3.20 37.39 -1.56
N GLY A 232 -2.17 37.45 -0.71
CA GLY A 232 -1.60 38.70 -0.20
C GLY A 232 -0.14 38.93 -0.60
N ASP A 233 0.05 39.68 -1.70
CA ASP A 233 1.25 40.36 -2.23
C ASP A 233 2.56 39.55 -2.43
#